data_AF-A0A8T2S1N3-F1
#
_entry.id   AF-A0A8T2S1N3-F1
#
_cell.length_a   1.000
_cell.length_b   1.000
_cell.length_c   1.000
_cell.angle_alpha   90.00
_cell.angle_beta   90.00
_cell.angle_gamma   90.00
#
_symmetry.space_group_name_H-M   'P 1'
#
loop_
_entity.id
_entity.type
_entity.pdbx_description
1 polymer ?
#
loop_
_entity_poly.entity_id
_entity_poly.type
_entity_poly.pdbx_seq_one_letter_code
_entity_poly.pdbx_strand_id
1 'polypeptide(L)'
;MCDLLEVLGAIMSGLNEPLKEEYRLFLTSVLIPLHKPKRMGMYNEQLTSCITKFLNKDRELAEPVIRGLLRYWPEKSCQRELFFLQEVEEILMFTQHVEFSRWVQQLARRLQKCLSSSSYLVAVRALMLWENQSFVRLFSESKREIVRILSPVVDQTANCHWHVAVKNLSMNLRNIFVVLGDEDLRI
;
A
#
# COMPACT_ATOMS: atom_id res chain seq x y z
N MET A 1 -2.40 -23.47 7.72
CA MET A 1 -2.85 -22.06 7.61
C MET A 1 -3.02 -21.68 6.16
N CYS A 2 -2.03 -21.94 5.30
CA CYS A 2 -2.13 -21.76 3.84
C CYS A 2 -3.35 -22.48 3.26
N ASP A 3 -3.51 -23.79 3.53
CA ASP A 3 -4.65 -24.58 3.02
C ASP A 3 -6.01 -24.00 3.44
N LEU A 4 -6.11 -23.48 4.67
CA LEU A 4 -7.34 -22.86 5.16
C LEU A 4 -7.65 -21.55 4.41
N LEU A 5 -6.64 -20.71 4.17
CA LEU A 5 -6.81 -19.45 3.45
C LEU A 5 -7.13 -19.69 1.96
N GLU A 6 -6.59 -20.75 1.37
CA GLU A 6 -6.92 -21.17 0.00
C GLU A 6 -8.38 -21.62 -0.10
N VAL A 7 -8.83 -22.47 0.83
CA VAL A 7 -10.23 -22.91 0.91
C VAL A 7 -11.15 -21.71 1.14
N LEU A 8 -10.81 -20.81 2.07
CA LEU A 8 -11.58 -19.59 2.31
C LEU A 8 -11.64 -18.70 1.08
N GLY A 9 -10.53 -18.53 0.36
CA GLY A 9 -10.50 -17.81 -0.91
C GLY A 9 -11.45 -18.43 -1.94
N ALA A 10 -11.43 -19.76 -2.10
CA ALA A 10 -12.34 -20.45 -3.02
C ALA A 10 -13.81 -20.26 -2.64
N ILE A 11 -14.14 -20.33 -1.34
CA ILE A 11 -15.49 -20.05 -0.83
C ILE A 11 -15.90 -18.62 -1.20
N MET A 12 -15.04 -17.63 -0.96
CA MET A 12 -15.32 -16.22 -1.25
C MET A 12 -15.59 -15.96 -2.73
N SER A 13 -14.87 -16.62 -3.63
CA SER A 13 -15.10 -16.50 -5.07
C SER A 13 -16.51 -16.95 -5.47
N GLY A 14 -17.06 -17.97 -4.80
CA GLY A 14 -18.40 -18.51 -5.06
C GLY A 14 -19.56 -17.79 -4.37
N LEU A 15 -19.29 -16.79 -3.52
CA LEU A 15 -20.36 -16.04 -2.86
C LEU A 15 -21.08 -15.09 -3.82
N ASN A 16 -22.40 -14.97 -3.63
CA ASN A 16 -23.24 -14.00 -4.34
C ASN A 16 -23.10 -12.60 -3.71
N GLU A 17 -23.28 -11.58 -4.55
CA GLU A 17 -23.33 -10.18 -4.13
C GLU A 17 -24.78 -9.77 -3.80
N PRO A 18 -25.00 -8.87 -2.81
CA PRO A 18 -24.00 -8.22 -1.96
C PRO A 18 -23.45 -9.14 -0.85
N LEU A 19 -22.22 -8.89 -0.42
CA LEU A 19 -21.62 -9.61 0.72
C LEU A 19 -22.43 -9.40 1.99
N LYS A 20 -22.80 -10.51 2.65
CA LYS A 20 -23.41 -10.48 3.99
C LYS A 20 -22.47 -9.86 5.02
N GLU A 21 -23.05 -9.22 6.04
CA GLU A 21 -22.31 -8.55 7.11
C GLU A 21 -21.33 -9.47 7.85
N GLU A 22 -21.69 -10.73 8.04
CA GLU A 22 -20.82 -11.75 8.67
C GLU A 22 -19.47 -11.90 7.95
N TYR A 23 -19.43 -11.77 6.62
CA TYR A 23 -18.20 -11.84 5.84
C TYR A 23 -17.38 -10.55 5.99
N ARG A 24 -18.03 -9.39 6.05
CA ARG A 24 -17.37 -8.10 6.33
C ARG A 24 -16.73 -8.11 7.72
N LEU A 25 -17.44 -8.63 8.71
CA LEU A 25 -16.94 -8.84 10.07
C LEU A 25 -15.79 -9.85 10.10
N PHE A 26 -15.86 -10.92 9.31
CA PHE A 26 -14.77 -11.89 9.20
C PHE A 26 -13.48 -11.24 8.64
N LEU A 27 -13.58 -10.44 7.59
CA LEU A 27 -12.43 -9.70 7.04
C LEU A 27 -11.78 -8.80 8.12
N THR A 28 -12.59 -8.01 8.82
CA THR A 28 -12.12 -7.01 9.79
C THR A 28 -11.65 -7.61 11.11
N SER A 29 -12.28 -8.68 11.57
CA SER A 29 -12.04 -9.29 12.88
C SER A 29 -11.08 -10.47 12.83
N VAL A 30 -10.90 -11.09 11.66
CA VAL A 30 -10.04 -12.28 11.49
C VAL A 30 -8.92 -12.02 10.50
N LEU A 31 -9.23 -11.79 9.21
CA LEU A 31 -8.21 -11.73 8.17
C LEU A 31 -7.22 -10.58 8.36
N ILE A 32 -7.71 -9.36 8.63
CA ILE A 32 -6.84 -8.21 8.89
C ILE A 32 -5.92 -8.47 10.12
N PRO A 33 -6.42 -8.96 11.27
CA PRO A 33 -5.56 -9.37 12.39
C PRO A 33 -4.53 -10.47 12.11
N LEU A 34 -4.71 -11.33 11.09
CA LEU A 34 -3.72 -12.35 10.71
C LEU A 34 -2.39 -11.76 10.21
N HIS A 35 -2.31 -10.45 10.00
CA HIS A 35 -1.04 -9.76 9.73
C HIS A 35 -0.16 -9.59 10.96
N LYS A 36 -0.70 -9.69 12.19
CA LYS A 36 0.05 -9.45 13.44
C LYS A 36 1.14 -10.49 13.72
N PRO A 37 0.88 -11.81 13.63
CA PRO A 37 1.82 -12.84 14.07
C PRO A 37 3.19 -12.73 13.40
N LYS A 38 4.25 -13.06 14.13
CA LYS A 38 5.64 -13.00 13.62
C LYS A 38 5.87 -13.93 12.42
N ARG A 39 5.15 -15.05 12.35
CA ARG A 39 5.24 -16.08 11.31
C ARG A 39 4.37 -15.79 10.08
N MET A 40 3.89 -14.56 9.90
CA MET A 40 3.02 -14.16 8.79
C MET A 40 3.59 -14.50 7.42
N GLY A 41 4.92 -14.42 7.24
CA GLY A 41 5.58 -14.78 5.98
C GLY A 41 5.40 -16.24 5.53
N MET A 42 4.86 -17.14 6.37
CA MET A 42 4.52 -18.50 5.95
C MET A 42 3.24 -18.56 5.11
N TYR A 43 2.37 -17.54 5.20
CA TYR A 43 1.03 -17.55 4.61
C TYR A 43 0.64 -16.19 3.98
N ASN A 44 1.61 -15.29 3.77
CA ASN A 44 1.33 -13.92 3.33
C ASN A 44 0.65 -13.92 1.95
N GLU A 45 1.14 -14.72 1.02
CA GLU A 45 0.60 -14.81 -0.33
C GLU A 45 -0.86 -15.28 -0.32
N GLN A 46 -1.17 -16.32 0.47
CA GLN A 46 -2.53 -16.84 0.59
C GLN A 46 -3.45 -15.83 1.31
N LEU A 47 -2.94 -15.09 2.29
CA LEU A 47 -3.70 -14.07 3.00
C LEU A 47 -4.06 -12.90 2.07
N THR A 48 -3.08 -12.39 1.33
CA THR A 48 -3.28 -11.33 0.34
C THR A 48 -4.23 -11.79 -0.77
N SER A 49 -4.07 -13.02 -1.27
CA SER A 49 -5.01 -13.62 -2.24
C SER A 49 -6.43 -13.73 -1.68
N CYS A 50 -6.59 -14.11 -0.41
CA CYS A 50 -7.90 -14.17 0.23
C CYS A 50 -8.53 -12.78 0.33
N ILE A 51 -7.77 -11.77 0.77
CA ILE A 51 -8.24 -10.39 0.91
C ILE A 51 -8.62 -9.79 -0.44
N THR A 52 -7.82 -9.96 -1.48
CA THR A 52 -8.18 -9.45 -2.82
C THR A 52 -9.44 -10.10 -3.38
N LYS A 53 -9.77 -11.34 -3.01
CA LYS A 53 -11.07 -11.95 -3.34
C LYS A 53 -12.25 -11.30 -2.61
N PHE A 54 -12.07 -10.83 -1.37
CA PHE A 54 -13.06 -9.96 -0.71
C PHE A 54 -13.22 -8.65 -1.47
N LEU A 55 -12.12 -7.99 -1.86
CA LEU A 55 -12.15 -6.70 -2.57
C LEU A 55 -12.76 -6.78 -3.97
N ASN A 56 -12.64 -7.94 -4.64
CA ASN A 56 -13.33 -8.20 -5.90
C ASN A 56 -14.85 -8.20 -5.74
N LYS A 57 -15.36 -8.64 -4.59
CA LYS A 57 -16.79 -8.69 -4.29
C LYS A 57 -17.32 -7.38 -3.73
N ASP A 58 -16.48 -6.66 -3.00
CA ASP A 58 -16.82 -5.35 -2.45
C ASP A 58 -15.57 -4.48 -2.27
N ARG A 59 -15.49 -3.41 -3.05
CA ARG A 59 -14.36 -2.48 -3.07
C ARG A 59 -14.33 -1.55 -1.86
N GLU A 60 -15.46 -1.30 -1.19
CA GLU A 60 -15.51 -0.46 0.01
C GLU A 60 -14.67 -1.04 1.16
N LEU A 61 -14.39 -2.35 1.08
CA LEU A 61 -13.53 -3.06 2.02
C LEU A 61 -12.05 -2.70 1.89
N ALA A 62 -11.62 -1.96 0.86
CA ALA A 62 -10.23 -1.53 0.72
C ALA A 62 -9.77 -0.61 1.86
N GLU A 63 -10.61 0.35 2.26
CA GLU A 63 -10.30 1.27 3.36
C GLU A 63 -10.00 0.55 4.70
N PRO A 64 -10.87 -0.33 5.23
CA PRO A 64 -10.59 -1.02 6.48
C PRO A 64 -9.34 -1.92 6.39
N VAL A 65 -9.05 -2.51 5.24
CA VAL A 65 -7.83 -3.31 5.03
C VAL A 65 -6.58 -2.44 5.10
N ILE A 66 -6.51 -1.33 4.36
CA ILE A 66 -5.37 -0.41 4.39
C ILE A 66 -5.15 0.13 5.81
N ARG A 67 -6.22 0.57 6.49
CA ARG A 67 -6.12 1.03 7.88
C ARG A 67 -5.59 -0.05 8.82
N GLY A 68 -6.02 -1.30 8.61
CA GLY A 68 -5.51 -2.47 9.32
C GLY A 68 -4.00 -2.70 9.12
N LEU A 69 -3.55 -2.67 7.86
CA LEU A 69 -2.12 -2.80 7.52
C LEU A 69 -1.28 -1.67 8.12
N LEU A 70 -1.74 -0.43 8.01
CA LEU A 70 -1.06 0.73 8.60
C LEU A 70 -0.95 0.62 10.14
N ARG A 71 -1.99 0.06 10.79
CA ARG A 71 -2.00 -0.21 12.24
C ARG A 71 -1.02 -1.30 12.64
N TYR A 72 -0.83 -2.33 11.81
CA TYR A 72 0.05 -3.47 12.10
C TYR A 72 1.42 -3.40 11.42
N TRP A 73 1.79 -2.23 10.89
CA TRP A 73 3.00 -2.06 10.10
C TRP A 73 4.26 -2.55 10.84
N PRO A 74 5.08 -3.42 10.23
CA PRO A 74 6.16 -4.11 10.93
C PRO A 74 7.47 -3.31 10.93
N GLU A 75 7.63 -2.36 11.85
CA GLU A 75 8.83 -1.47 11.89
C GLU A 75 10.16 -2.17 12.27
N LYS A 76 10.12 -3.44 12.69
CA LYS A 76 11.32 -4.19 13.15
C LYS A 76 11.76 -5.28 12.18
N SER A 77 11.12 -5.42 11.02
CA SER A 77 11.39 -6.50 10.09
C SER A 77 11.23 -6.03 8.65
N CYS A 78 12.36 -5.73 7.99
CA CYS A 78 12.37 -5.28 6.60
C CYS A 78 11.65 -6.26 5.67
N GLN A 79 11.83 -7.57 5.86
CA GLN A 79 11.13 -8.57 5.06
C GLN A 79 9.60 -8.44 5.18
N ARG A 80 9.07 -8.22 6.39
CA ARG A 80 7.64 -8.02 6.56
C ARG A 80 7.18 -6.67 6.03
N GLU A 81 8.01 -5.63 6.08
CA GLU A 81 7.68 -4.35 5.42
C GLU A 81 7.54 -4.53 3.91
N LEU A 82 8.39 -5.36 3.28
CA LEU A 82 8.26 -5.69 1.86
C LEU A 82 6.94 -6.40 1.55
N PHE A 83 6.52 -7.36 2.39
CA PHE A 83 5.21 -8.00 2.23
C PHE A 83 4.06 -7.00 2.36
N PHE A 84 4.12 -6.07 3.32
CA PHE A 84 3.09 -5.05 3.49
C PHE A 84 3.07 -4.06 2.33
N LEU A 85 4.23 -3.64 1.81
CA LEU A 85 4.30 -2.77 0.63
C LEU A 85 3.71 -3.44 -0.61
N GLN A 86 4.00 -4.73 -0.81
CA GLN A 86 3.42 -5.54 -1.88
C GLN A 86 1.89 -5.58 -1.77
N GLU A 87 1.39 -5.94 -0.58
CA GLU A 87 -0.05 -6.07 -0.37
C GLU A 87 -0.78 -4.72 -0.48
N VAL A 88 -0.17 -3.63 0.00
CA VAL A 88 -0.72 -2.27 -0.21
C VAL A 88 -0.86 -1.97 -1.69
N GLU A 89 0.16 -2.25 -2.51
CA GLU A 89 0.07 -2.03 -3.96
C GLU A 89 -1.09 -2.84 -4.57
N GLU A 90 -1.26 -4.10 -4.16
CA GLU A 90 -2.34 -4.94 -4.66
C GLU A 90 -3.73 -4.44 -4.26
N ILE A 91 -3.90 -3.99 -3.01
CA ILE A 91 -5.17 -3.43 -2.53
C ILE A 91 -5.51 -2.11 -3.25
N LEU A 92 -4.51 -1.29 -3.56
CA LEU A 92 -4.71 -0.03 -4.28
C LEU A 92 -5.30 -0.24 -5.68
N MET A 93 -5.12 -1.42 -6.30
CA MET A 93 -5.76 -1.75 -7.57
C MET A 93 -7.29 -1.80 -7.50
N PHE A 94 -7.86 -1.98 -6.29
CA PHE A 94 -9.30 -2.05 -6.05
C PHE A 94 -9.90 -0.73 -5.55
N THR A 95 -9.05 0.24 -5.20
CA THR A 95 -9.48 1.48 -4.55
C THR A 95 -10.05 2.47 -5.56
N GLN A 96 -11.19 3.11 -5.23
CA GLN A 96 -11.72 4.22 -6.01
C GLN A 96 -11.22 5.57 -5.50
N HIS A 97 -11.15 6.56 -6.39
CA HIS A 97 -10.61 7.90 -6.11
C HIS A 97 -11.26 8.58 -4.89
N VAL A 98 -12.60 8.47 -4.74
CA VAL A 98 -13.34 9.12 -3.65
C VAL A 98 -12.90 8.59 -2.28
N GLU A 99 -12.67 7.29 -2.16
CA GLU A 99 -12.30 6.63 -0.90
C GLU A 99 -10.84 6.93 -0.54
N PHE A 100 -9.97 6.96 -1.54
CA PHE A 100 -8.53 7.17 -1.38
C PHE A 100 -8.20 8.44 -0.60
N SER A 101 -8.88 9.55 -0.91
CA SER A 101 -8.69 10.86 -0.26
C SER A 101 -8.83 10.83 1.27
N ARG A 102 -9.63 9.90 1.83
CA ARG A 102 -9.95 9.83 3.26
C ARG A 102 -8.81 9.27 4.12
N TRP A 103 -7.91 8.50 3.52
CA TRP A 103 -6.86 7.78 4.24
C TRP A 103 -5.48 7.88 3.59
N VAL A 104 -5.38 8.47 2.39
CA VAL A 104 -4.12 8.68 1.66
C VAL A 104 -3.05 9.38 2.52
N GLN A 105 -3.42 10.33 3.37
CA GLN A 105 -2.44 11.02 4.22
C GLN A 105 -1.73 10.06 5.19
N GLN A 106 -2.44 9.05 5.71
CA GLN A 106 -1.85 8.07 6.61
C GLN A 106 -0.92 7.12 5.84
N LEU A 107 -1.33 6.73 4.63
CA LEU A 107 -0.47 5.95 3.74
C LEU A 107 0.78 6.74 3.34
N ALA A 108 0.64 8.00 2.93
CA ALA A 108 1.75 8.88 2.58
C ALA A 108 2.75 9.03 3.73
N ARG A 109 2.31 9.24 4.96
CA ARG A 109 3.21 9.26 6.14
C ARG A 109 3.92 7.93 6.36
N ARG A 110 3.29 6.81 6.03
CA ARG A 110 3.95 5.50 6.11
C ARG A 110 4.99 5.34 5.01
N LEU A 111 4.65 5.67 3.76
CA LEU A 111 5.58 5.66 2.63
C LEU A 111 6.77 6.59 2.88
N GLN A 112 6.56 7.73 3.53
CA GLN A 112 7.64 8.64 3.94
C GLN A 112 8.74 7.92 4.72
N LYS A 113 8.35 7.06 5.69
CA LYS A 113 9.30 6.25 6.47
C LYS A 113 9.97 5.18 5.61
N CYS A 114 9.25 4.55 4.69
CA CYS A 114 9.80 3.51 3.82
C CYS A 114 10.83 4.11 2.82
N LEU A 115 10.55 5.28 2.27
CA LEU A 115 11.44 6.00 1.33
C LEU A 115 12.75 6.47 1.98
N SER A 116 12.77 6.68 3.30
CA SER A 116 13.96 7.03 4.07
C SER A 116 14.56 5.84 4.83
N SER A 117 14.08 4.63 4.56
CA SER A 117 14.56 3.42 5.25
C SER A 117 16.05 3.21 5.02
N SER A 118 16.79 2.83 6.05
CA SER A 118 18.19 2.41 5.91
C SER A 118 18.33 1.11 5.11
N SER A 119 17.26 0.33 5.02
CA SER A 119 17.20 -0.87 4.21
C SER A 119 16.98 -0.52 2.74
N TYR A 120 18.01 -0.78 1.94
CA TYR A 120 17.98 -0.62 0.48
C TYR A 120 16.71 -1.23 -0.15
N LEU A 121 16.38 -2.47 0.22
CA LEU A 121 15.25 -3.19 -0.38
C LEU A 121 13.90 -2.50 -0.09
N VAL A 122 13.72 -2.00 1.14
CA VAL A 122 12.48 -1.30 1.55
C VAL A 122 12.36 0.02 0.81
N ALA A 123 13.43 0.80 0.75
CA ALA A 123 13.45 2.08 0.04
C ALA A 123 13.18 1.91 -1.46
N VAL A 124 13.86 0.96 -2.12
CA VAL A 124 13.61 0.65 -3.54
C VAL A 124 12.17 0.20 -3.77
N ARG A 125 11.67 -0.75 -2.97
CA ARG A 125 10.30 -1.26 -3.15
C ARG A 125 9.24 -0.15 -3.03
N ALA A 126 9.44 0.78 -2.09
CA ALA A 126 8.57 1.94 -1.93
C ALA A 126 8.70 2.95 -3.08
N LEU A 127 9.90 3.15 -3.61
CA LEU A 127 10.14 4.02 -4.78
C LEU A 127 9.53 3.44 -6.06
N MET A 128 9.59 2.12 -6.24
CA MET A 128 9.04 1.43 -7.42
C MET A 128 7.52 1.54 -7.53
N LEU A 129 6.80 1.84 -6.43
CA LEU A 129 5.36 2.14 -6.50
C LEU A 129 5.05 3.26 -7.51
N TRP A 130 5.97 4.21 -7.66
CA TRP A 130 5.81 5.35 -8.57
C TRP A 130 6.14 5.04 -10.02
N GLU A 131 6.69 3.87 -10.32
CA GLU A 131 6.83 3.37 -11.70
C GLU A 131 5.50 2.80 -12.22
N ASN A 132 4.57 2.46 -11.32
CA ASN A 132 3.25 1.98 -11.68
C ASN A 132 2.31 3.15 -12.05
N GLN A 133 1.96 3.28 -13.33
CA GLN A 133 1.09 4.36 -13.82
C GLN A 133 -0.29 4.39 -13.16
N SER A 134 -0.83 3.24 -12.76
CA SER A 134 -2.12 3.19 -12.05
C SER A 134 -2.01 3.76 -10.65
N PHE A 135 -0.89 3.50 -9.96
CA PHE A 135 -0.58 4.13 -8.68
C PHE A 135 -0.42 5.64 -8.85
N VAL A 136 0.37 6.11 -9.82
CA VAL A 136 0.54 7.55 -10.08
C VAL A 136 -0.80 8.25 -10.36
N ARG A 137 -1.68 7.63 -11.15
CA ARG A 137 -3.03 8.15 -11.44
C ARG A 137 -3.96 8.17 -10.22
N LEU A 138 -3.87 7.19 -9.33
CA LEU A 138 -4.64 7.22 -8.08
C LEU A 138 -4.15 8.35 -7.17
N PHE A 139 -2.84 8.57 -7.15
CA PHE A 139 -2.19 9.60 -6.33
C PHE A 139 -2.41 11.03 -6.84
N SER A 140 -2.64 11.24 -8.14
CA SER A 140 -2.82 12.59 -8.71
C SER A 140 -4.02 13.34 -8.14
N GLU A 141 -5.06 12.64 -7.69
CA GLU A 141 -6.28 13.23 -7.09
C GLU A 141 -6.03 13.88 -5.71
N SER A 142 -4.99 13.46 -5.00
CA SER A 142 -4.59 14.05 -3.71
C SER A 142 -3.13 14.52 -3.76
N LYS A 143 -2.70 14.95 -4.96
CA LYS A 143 -1.31 15.31 -5.25
C LYS A 143 -0.78 16.38 -4.30
N ARG A 144 -1.59 17.37 -3.94
CA ARG A 144 -1.18 18.48 -3.08
C ARG A 144 -0.76 18.00 -1.69
N GLU A 145 -1.58 17.18 -1.04
CA GLU A 145 -1.31 16.62 0.27
C GLU A 145 -0.13 15.64 0.23
N ILE A 146 -0.12 14.76 -0.78
CA ILE A 146 0.91 13.74 -0.96
C ILE A 146 2.27 14.39 -1.20
N VAL A 147 2.38 15.28 -2.18
CA VAL A 147 3.64 15.95 -2.53
C VAL A 147 4.15 16.74 -1.34
N ARG A 148 3.27 17.43 -0.60
CA ARG A 148 3.66 18.13 0.64
C ARG A 148 4.26 17.20 1.69
N ILE A 149 3.74 15.98 1.85
CA ILE A 149 4.23 15.01 2.84
C ILE A 149 5.54 14.35 2.37
N LEU A 150 5.62 13.99 1.09
CA LEU A 150 6.68 13.13 0.55
C LEU A 150 7.86 13.92 -0.02
N SER A 151 7.66 15.11 -0.58
CA SER A 151 8.73 15.88 -1.22
C SER A 151 9.97 16.08 -0.33
N PRO A 152 9.84 16.48 0.96
CA PRO A 152 11.01 16.66 1.82
C PRO A 152 11.85 15.40 2.00
N VAL A 153 11.20 14.23 2.12
CA VAL A 153 11.94 12.97 2.29
C VAL A 153 12.54 12.49 0.97
N VAL A 154 11.87 12.73 -0.16
CA VAL A 154 12.38 12.38 -1.48
C VAL A 154 13.62 13.20 -1.80
N ASP A 155 13.61 14.50 -1.50
CA ASP A 155 14.77 15.38 -1.66
C ASP A 155 15.94 14.94 -0.77
N GLN A 156 15.66 14.64 0.50
CA GLN A 156 16.68 14.15 1.43
C GLN A 156 17.28 12.82 0.94
N THR A 157 16.45 11.85 0.56
CA THR A 157 16.90 10.52 0.11
C THR A 157 17.69 10.64 -1.20
N ALA A 158 17.25 11.46 -2.16
CA ALA A 158 17.95 11.69 -3.42
C ALA A 158 19.38 12.22 -3.23
N ASN A 159 19.59 13.07 -2.22
CA ASN A 159 20.89 13.70 -1.98
C ASN A 159 21.78 12.86 -1.04
N CYS A 160 21.19 12.27 0.01
CA CYS A 160 21.94 11.76 1.16
C CYS A 160 21.90 10.24 1.33
N HIS A 161 21.05 9.49 0.62
CA HIS A 161 20.95 8.04 0.84
C HIS A 161 22.25 7.32 0.46
N TRP A 162 22.70 6.35 1.26
CA TRP A 162 24.00 5.70 1.04
C TRP A 162 24.08 4.89 -0.27
N HIS A 163 22.95 4.33 -0.72
CA HIS A 163 22.88 3.50 -1.92
C HIS A 163 22.52 4.29 -3.19
N VAL A 164 23.34 4.16 -4.25
CA VAL A 164 23.21 4.91 -5.51
C VAL A 164 21.87 4.69 -6.22
N ALA A 165 21.40 3.44 -6.34
CA ALA A 165 20.12 3.17 -7.02
C ALA A 165 18.92 3.86 -6.32
N VAL A 166 18.94 3.94 -4.98
CA VAL A 166 17.90 4.63 -4.22
C VAL A 166 17.96 6.13 -4.47
N LYS A 167 19.16 6.71 -4.57
CA LYS A 167 19.32 8.11 -4.99
C LYS A 167 18.68 8.34 -6.36
N ASN A 168 19.04 7.54 -7.37
CA ASN A 168 18.55 7.70 -8.74
C ASN A 168 17.02 7.58 -8.82
N LEU A 169 16.44 6.56 -8.19
CA LEU A 169 15.00 6.38 -8.13
C LEU A 169 14.30 7.55 -7.40
N SER A 170 14.90 8.07 -6.33
CA SER A 170 14.38 9.26 -5.63
C SER A 170 14.46 10.52 -6.49
N MET A 171 15.51 10.67 -7.31
CA MET A 171 15.59 11.76 -8.29
C MET A 171 14.49 11.66 -9.35
N ASN A 172 14.18 10.45 -9.83
CA ASN A 172 13.07 10.23 -10.75
C ASN A 172 11.73 10.62 -10.10
N LEU A 173 11.48 10.18 -8.87
CA LEU A 173 10.27 10.55 -8.13
C LEU A 173 10.18 12.06 -7.88
N ARG A 174 11.29 12.72 -7.56
CA ARG A 174 11.35 14.18 -7.43
C ARG A 174 10.91 14.87 -8.72
N ASN A 175 11.36 14.40 -9.87
CA ASN A 175 10.94 14.94 -11.17
C ASN A 175 9.43 14.73 -11.41
N ILE A 176 8.88 13.57 -11.02
CA ILE A 176 7.43 13.32 -11.06
C ILE A 176 6.69 14.34 -10.20
N PHE A 177 7.16 14.62 -8.98
CA PHE A 177 6.53 15.60 -8.09
C PHE A 177 6.60 17.03 -8.61
N VAL A 178 7.69 17.42 -9.27
CA VAL A 178 7.80 18.72 -9.95
C VAL A 178 6.75 18.82 -11.05
N VAL A 179 6.64 17.80 -11.92
CA VAL A 179 5.61 17.80 -12.99
C VAL A 179 4.20 17.89 -12.41
N LEU A 180 3.90 17.12 -11.35
CA LEU A 180 2.58 17.15 -10.70
C LEU A 180 2.28 18.50 -10.03
N GLY A 181 3.31 19.19 -9.52
CA GLY A 181 3.20 20.51 -8.89
C GLY A 181 3.13 21.68 -9.88
N ASP A 182 3.82 21.60 -11.03
CA ASP A 182 3.80 22.62 -12.08
C ASP A 182 2.44 22.69 -12.79
N GLU A 183 1.66 21.60 -12.79
CA GLU A 183 0.28 21.61 -13.30
C GLU A 183 -0.65 22.56 -12.52
N ASP A 184 -0.31 22.91 -11.26
CA ASP A 184 -1.09 23.87 -10.47
C ASP A 184 -0.85 25.34 -10.89
N LEU A 185 0.16 25.62 -11.74
CA LEU A 185 0.47 26.95 -12.27
C LEU A 185 -0.12 27.21 -13.67
N ARG A 186 -0.83 26.25 -14.26
CA ARG A 186 -1.41 26.33 -15.61
C ARG A 186 -2.93 26.56 -15.65
N ILE A 187 -3.54 26.90 -14.50
CA ILE A 187 -4.97 27.23 -14.37
C ILE A 187 -5.11 28.69 -13.97
#